data_AF-A0A7C8ZAA2-F1
#
_entry.id   AF-A0A7C8ZAA2-F1
#
_cell.length_a   1.000
_cell.length_b   1.000
_cell.length_c   1.000
_cell.angle_alpha   90.00
_cell.angle_beta   90.00
_cell.angle_gamma   90.00
#
_symmetry.space_group_name_H-M   'P 1'
#
loop_
_entity.id
_entity.type
_entity.pdbx_description
1 polymer ?
#
loop_
_entity_poly.entity_id
_entity_poly.type
_entity_poly.pdbx_seq_one_letter_code
_entity_poly.pdbx_strand_id
1 'polypeptide(L)'
;SISLLRFSARGESAVSALILWNHFNLASYNRLRQLSGDPKPLRKMVFLCWTRPSPKHQKACLEKCGSFNYDSKHKGATAQAVSSLQKDKQLLKEGFLLNHARVLIGSGLETYEKGKDALQNWRHFQMNWTFVEPTTPVKTGVRFCVCVKEFFPWLMMPLQIAYVKESKSIGKVKTSFSFGSGTLQGHLLVSILPLSAGDRCIQMASSLIMISTRRI
;
A
#
# COMPACT_ATOMS: atom_id res chain seq x y z
N SER A 1 -8.11 -7.89 -6.72
CA SER A 1 -6.90 -7.19 -7.17
C SER A 1 -6.21 -6.74 -5.89
N ILE A 2 -5.21 -7.46 -5.37
CA ILE A 2 -4.74 -7.36 -3.96
C ILE A 2 -3.45 -6.54 -3.91
N SER A 3 -3.38 -5.41 -3.19
CA SER A 3 -2.10 -4.72 -2.92
C SER A 3 -1.58 -5.05 -1.53
N LEU A 4 -0.30 -5.39 -1.45
CA LEU A 4 0.52 -5.28 -0.25
C LEU A 4 1.58 -4.23 -0.53
N LEU A 5 1.70 -3.24 0.34
CA LEU A 5 2.59 -2.09 0.16
C LEU A 5 3.60 -2.08 1.30
N ARG A 6 4.87 -1.80 0.99
CA ARG A 6 5.92 -1.55 1.98
C ARG A 6 6.63 -0.28 1.60
N PHE A 7 6.91 0.55 2.61
CA PHE A 7 7.86 1.65 2.51
C PHE A 7 9.01 1.43 3.48
N SER A 8 10.22 1.84 3.11
CA SER A 8 11.40 1.68 3.96
C SER A 8 12.42 2.77 3.73
N ALA A 9 13.00 3.27 4.82
CA ALA A 9 14.24 4.03 4.86
C ALA A 9 15.35 3.10 5.41
N ARG A 10 16.50 3.01 4.72
CA ARG A 10 17.65 2.21 5.17
C ARG A 10 18.93 3.03 5.16
N GLY A 11 19.67 2.98 6.26
CA GLY A 11 21.10 3.26 6.38
C GLY A 11 21.61 4.37 5.47
N GLU A 12 22.47 4.02 4.51
CA GLU A 12 22.97 4.85 3.38
C GLU A 12 21.84 5.31 2.43
N SER A 13 20.79 5.88 3.00
CA SER A 13 19.96 6.95 2.47
C SER A 13 19.23 6.63 1.17
N ALA A 14 18.71 5.40 1.12
CA ALA A 14 17.72 5.03 0.13
C ALA A 14 16.34 4.93 0.77
N VAL A 15 15.36 5.58 0.14
CA VAL A 15 13.95 5.27 0.33
C VAL A 15 13.57 4.23 -0.70
N SER A 16 12.93 3.16 -0.24
CA SER A 16 12.45 2.10 -1.10
C SER A 16 10.99 1.86 -0.84
N ALA A 17 10.31 1.43 -1.89
CA ALA A 17 8.96 0.96 -1.80
C ALA A 17 8.79 -0.31 -2.62
N LEU A 18 8.01 -1.21 -2.04
CA LEU A 18 7.78 -2.54 -2.56
C LEU A 18 6.29 -2.78 -2.58
N ILE A 19 5.78 -3.14 -3.75
CA ILE A 19 4.37 -3.41 -3.98
C ILE A 19 4.27 -4.84 -4.50
N LEU A 20 3.58 -5.69 -3.76
CA LEU A 20 3.09 -6.96 -4.29
C LEU A 20 1.64 -6.75 -4.73
N TRP A 21 1.35 -7.06 -5.99
CA TRP A 21 -0.01 -6.96 -6.52
C TRP A 21 -0.45 -8.25 -7.21
N ASN A 22 -1.64 -8.73 -6.89
CA ASN A 22 -2.24 -9.84 -7.62
C ASN A 22 -3.19 -9.34 -8.71
N HIS A 23 -2.92 -9.71 -9.97
CA HIS A 23 -3.79 -9.40 -11.09
C HIS A 23 -5.06 -10.26 -10.98
N PHE A 24 -6.16 -9.66 -10.54
CA PHE A 24 -7.46 -10.35 -10.59
C PHE A 24 -7.88 -10.48 -12.05
N ASN A 25 -7.67 -11.66 -12.65
CA ASN A 25 -8.27 -11.99 -13.93
C ASN A 25 -9.78 -12.27 -13.71
N LEU A 26 -10.64 -11.70 -14.57
CA LEU A 26 -12.09 -11.94 -14.57
C LEU A 26 -12.41 -13.46 -14.65
N ALA A 27 -11.54 -14.23 -15.30
CA ALA A 27 -11.63 -15.70 -15.37
C ALA A 27 -11.49 -16.38 -14.00
N SER A 28 -10.64 -15.87 -13.11
CA SER A 28 -10.44 -16.42 -11.75
C SER A 28 -11.63 -16.13 -10.84
N TYR A 29 -12.30 -14.98 -11.03
CA TYR A 29 -13.55 -14.64 -10.34
C TYR A 29 -14.69 -15.60 -10.74
N ASN A 30 -14.86 -15.87 -12.04
CA ASN A 30 -15.88 -16.80 -12.52
C ASN A 30 -15.63 -18.24 -12.07
N ARG A 31 -14.35 -18.67 -11.99
CA ARG A 31 -13.97 -19.99 -11.50
C ARG A 31 -14.23 -20.17 -10.00
N LEU A 32 -13.94 -19.16 -9.19
CA LEU A 32 -14.26 -19.19 -7.75
C LEU A 32 -15.78 -19.13 -7.49
N ARG A 33 -16.54 -18.45 -8.35
CA ARG A 33 -18.02 -18.42 -8.31
C ARG A 33 -18.65 -19.78 -8.66
N GLN A 34 -18.06 -20.52 -9.61
CA GLN A 34 -18.51 -21.88 -9.94
C GLN A 34 -18.21 -22.88 -8.82
N LEU A 35 -17.13 -22.68 -8.06
CA LEU A 35 -16.73 -23.57 -6.98
C LEU A 35 -17.45 -23.29 -5.64
N SER A 36 -17.98 -22.09 -5.42
CA SER A 36 -18.49 -21.70 -4.09
C SER A 36 -19.99 -21.90 -3.87
N GLY A 37 -20.77 -22.36 -4.84
CA GLY A 37 -22.15 -22.87 -4.66
C GLY A 37 -23.20 -22.00 -3.96
N ASP A 38 -22.90 -20.78 -3.52
CA ASP A 38 -23.74 -19.98 -2.61
C ASP A 38 -23.93 -18.54 -3.15
N PRO A 39 -25.17 -18.08 -3.40
CA PRO A 39 -25.43 -16.77 -3.97
C PRO A 39 -25.56 -15.73 -2.87
N LYS A 40 -24.44 -15.29 -2.30
CA LYS A 40 -24.40 -14.04 -1.54
C LYS A 40 -23.69 -12.97 -2.37
N PRO A 41 -24.38 -11.90 -2.79
CA PRO A 41 -23.71 -10.81 -3.49
C PRO A 41 -22.69 -10.20 -2.51
N LEU A 42 -21.39 -10.39 -2.79
CA LEU A 42 -20.35 -9.59 -2.17
C LEU A 42 -20.66 -8.14 -2.54
N ARG A 43 -21.34 -7.41 -1.64
CA ARG A 43 -21.68 -6.01 -1.78
C ARG A 43 -20.36 -5.28 -2.03
N LYS A 44 -20.11 -4.90 -3.28
CA LYS A 44 -18.89 -4.17 -3.66
C LYS A 44 -18.94 -2.82 -2.97
N MET A 45 -18.34 -2.73 -1.80
CA MET A 45 -18.20 -1.47 -1.09
C MET A 45 -17.10 -0.68 -1.79
N VAL A 46 -17.42 0.53 -2.24
CA VAL A 46 -16.44 1.50 -2.72
C VAL A 46 -16.79 2.80 -2.04
N PHE A 47 -15.79 3.47 -1.47
CA PHE A 47 -15.99 4.70 -0.71
C PHE A 47 -15.63 5.90 -1.57
N LEU A 48 -16.66 6.59 -2.04
CA LEU A 48 -16.55 7.77 -2.90
C LEU A 48 -16.96 9.04 -2.14
N CYS A 49 -16.32 10.17 -2.44
CA CYS A 49 -16.73 11.47 -1.93
C CYS A 49 -16.62 12.54 -3.04
N TRP A 50 -17.63 13.39 -3.20
CA TRP A 50 -17.58 14.47 -4.20
C TRP A 50 -16.62 15.59 -3.80
N THR A 51 -16.43 15.78 -2.49
CA THR A 51 -15.50 16.75 -1.91
C THR A 51 -14.29 16.04 -1.30
N ARG A 52 -13.27 16.81 -0.92
CA ARG A 52 -12.10 16.25 -0.24
C ARG A 52 -12.54 15.53 1.05
N PRO A 53 -12.19 14.24 1.25
CA PRO A 53 -12.66 13.50 2.42
C PRO A 53 -12.26 14.17 3.74
N SER A 54 -13.24 14.41 4.60
CA SER A 54 -13.01 14.89 5.97
C SER A 54 -12.57 13.74 6.89
N PRO A 55 -12.02 14.02 8.08
CA PRO A 55 -11.76 12.99 9.09
C PRO A 55 -13.00 12.15 9.43
N LYS A 56 -14.20 12.77 9.41
CA LYS A 56 -15.48 12.05 9.61
C LYS A 56 -15.76 11.05 8.49
N HIS A 57 -15.54 11.44 7.23
CA HIS A 57 -15.70 10.52 6.08
C HIS A 57 -14.73 9.34 6.15
N GLN A 58 -13.46 9.62 6.50
CA GLN A 58 -12.44 8.59 6.66
C GLN A 58 -12.79 7.63 7.80
N LYS A 59 -13.24 8.13 8.97
CA LYS A 59 -13.68 7.30 10.09
C LYS A 59 -14.85 6.40 9.70
N ALA A 60 -15.87 6.94 9.03
CA ALA A 60 -17.01 6.16 8.56
C ALA A 60 -16.61 5.08 7.53
N CYS A 61 -15.62 5.35 6.68
CA CYS A 61 -15.03 4.37 5.77
C CYS A 61 -14.37 3.22 6.56
N LEU A 62 -13.57 3.55 7.58
CA LEU A 62 -12.84 2.58 8.39
C LEU A 62 -13.73 1.72 9.30
N GLU A 63 -14.84 2.27 9.78
CA GLU A 63 -15.84 1.52 10.56
C GLU A 63 -16.62 0.53 9.69
N LYS A 64 -16.85 0.87 8.42
CA LYS A 64 -17.53 0.00 7.45
C LYS A 64 -16.61 -1.02 6.79
N CYS A 65 -15.30 -0.79 6.78
CA CYS A 65 -14.36 -1.72 6.19
C CYS A 65 -14.16 -2.97 7.07
N GLY A 66 -14.26 -4.15 6.45
CA GLY A 66 -14.08 -5.43 7.12
C GLY A 66 -12.61 -5.81 7.29
N SER A 67 -12.32 -7.11 7.19
CA SER A 67 -10.96 -7.64 7.29
C SER A 67 -10.13 -7.36 6.01
N PHE A 68 -8.90 -7.88 5.97
CA PHE A 68 -8.09 -7.87 4.76
C PHE A 68 -8.85 -8.49 3.58
N ASN A 69 -8.65 -7.96 2.38
CA ASN A 69 -9.30 -8.47 1.16
C ASN A 69 -8.53 -9.63 0.51
N TYR A 70 -7.61 -10.25 1.26
CA TYR A 70 -6.72 -11.32 0.83
C TYR A 70 -6.52 -12.31 1.98
N ASP A 71 -6.06 -13.52 1.63
CA ASP A 71 -5.83 -14.61 2.59
C ASP A 71 -4.83 -14.21 3.69
N SER A 72 -5.15 -14.56 4.93
CA SER A 72 -4.33 -14.24 6.11
C SER A 72 -2.88 -14.72 5.97
N LYS A 73 -2.61 -15.78 5.17
CA LYS A 73 -1.25 -16.26 4.88
C LYS A 73 -0.35 -15.23 4.19
N HIS A 74 -0.92 -14.25 3.48
CA HIS A 74 -0.16 -13.18 2.82
C HIS A 74 0.04 -11.93 3.67
N LYS A 75 -0.52 -11.90 4.88
CA LYS A 75 -0.43 -10.73 5.77
C LYS A 75 1.03 -10.46 6.11
N GLY A 76 1.54 -9.32 5.64
CA GLY A 76 2.91 -8.91 5.88
C GLY A 76 3.96 -9.63 5.03
N ALA A 77 3.58 -10.30 3.93
CA ALA A 77 4.55 -10.98 3.05
C ALA A 77 5.68 -10.04 2.57
N THR A 78 5.38 -8.77 2.32
CA THR A 78 6.37 -7.74 1.93
C THR A 78 7.45 -7.47 2.99
N ALA A 79 7.30 -7.98 4.22
CA ALA A 79 8.30 -7.86 5.28
C ALA A 79 9.59 -8.64 5.02
N GLN A 80 9.55 -9.61 4.10
CA GLN A 80 10.72 -10.37 3.66
C GLN A 80 11.65 -9.51 2.79
N ALA A 81 12.85 -10.03 2.49
CA ALA A 81 13.75 -9.37 1.54
C ALA A 81 13.20 -9.49 0.11
N VAL A 82 13.44 -8.47 -0.72
CA VAL A 82 13.01 -8.46 -2.14
C VAL A 82 13.56 -9.69 -2.88
N SER A 83 14.82 -10.05 -2.64
CA SER A 83 15.46 -11.22 -3.24
C SER A 83 14.80 -12.55 -2.85
N SER A 84 14.26 -12.65 -1.63
CA SER A 84 13.49 -13.82 -1.19
C SER A 84 12.14 -13.86 -1.91
N LEU A 85 11.45 -12.73 -1.99
CA LEU A 85 10.14 -12.62 -2.65
C LEU A 85 10.21 -12.90 -4.16
N GLN A 86 11.28 -12.49 -4.83
CA GLN A 86 11.51 -12.81 -6.25
C GLN A 86 11.64 -14.31 -6.51
N LYS A 87 12.12 -15.07 -5.53
CA LYS A 87 12.30 -16.53 -5.63
C LYS A 87 11.09 -17.30 -5.12
N ASP A 88 10.10 -16.62 -4.56
CA ASP A 88 8.91 -17.24 -4.01
C ASP A 88 7.99 -17.73 -5.14
N LYS A 89 8.15 -19.01 -5.49
CA LYS A 89 7.33 -19.68 -6.51
C LYS A 89 5.86 -19.73 -6.12
N GLN A 90 5.52 -19.67 -4.83
CA GLN A 90 4.13 -19.72 -4.38
C GLN A 90 3.42 -18.40 -4.68
N LEU A 91 4.02 -17.26 -4.34
CA LEU A 91 3.46 -15.94 -4.67
C LEU A 91 3.26 -15.77 -6.18
N LEU A 92 4.24 -16.19 -6.98
CA LEU A 92 4.14 -16.15 -8.44
C LEU A 92 3.00 -17.06 -8.96
N LYS A 93 2.90 -18.30 -8.45
CA LYS A 93 1.82 -19.23 -8.82
C LYS A 93 0.43 -18.71 -8.45
N GLU A 94 0.33 -18.00 -7.34
CA GLU A 94 -0.92 -17.39 -6.88
C GLU A 94 -1.25 -16.10 -7.64
N GLY A 95 -0.38 -15.63 -8.53
CA GLY A 95 -0.62 -14.51 -9.44
C GLY A 95 -0.12 -13.15 -8.95
N PHE A 96 0.71 -13.13 -7.90
CA PHE A 96 1.34 -11.89 -7.44
C PHE A 96 2.49 -11.47 -8.35
N LEU A 97 2.45 -10.21 -8.74
CA LEU A 97 3.51 -9.46 -9.40
C LEU A 97 4.25 -8.63 -8.35
N LEU A 98 5.58 -8.62 -8.43
CA LEU A 98 6.46 -7.85 -7.56
C LEU A 98 6.95 -6.60 -8.27
N ASN A 99 6.58 -5.43 -7.76
CA ASN A 99 7.13 -4.15 -8.17
C ASN A 99 8.01 -3.58 -7.04
N HIS A 100 9.24 -3.22 -7.36
CA HIS A 100 10.20 -2.68 -6.40
C HIS A 100 10.88 -1.44 -6.97
N ALA A 101 10.70 -0.32 -6.29
CA ALA A 101 11.38 0.93 -6.60
C ALA A 101 12.27 1.33 -5.43
N ARG A 102 13.49 1.78 -5.75
CA ARG A 102 14.46 2.27 -4.77
C ARG A 102 15.12 3.53 -5.31
N VAL A 103 15.14 4.56 -4.48
CA VAL A 103 15.71 5.87 -4.82
C VAL A 103 16.66 6.28 -3.72
N LEU A 104 17.87 6.71 -4.10
CA LEU A 104 18.82 7.33 -3.18
C LEU A 104 18.43 8.80 -2.99
N ILE A 105 18.21 9.21 -1.74
CA ILE A 105 17.79 10.57 -1.37
C ILE A 105 18.89 11.37 -0.66
N GLY A 106 20.03 10.76 -0.33
CA GLY A 106 21.17 11.44 0.28
C GLY A 106 22.19 10.46 0.84
N SER A 107 22.83 10.80 1.97
CA SER A 107 23.72 9.91 2.75
C SER A 107 23.71 10.29 4.24
N GLY A 108 24.00 9.33 5.13
CA GLY A 108 24.23 9.59 6.57
C GLY A 108 23.01 9.48 7.50
N LEU A 109 23.29 9.56 8.81
CA LEU A 109 22.30 9.37 9.88
C LEU A 109 21.20 10.44 9.86
N GLU A 110 21.57 11.71 9.62
CA GLU A 110 20.60 12.81 9.53
C GLU A 110 19.59 12.58 8.40
N THR A 111 20.07 12.19 7.21
CA THR A 111 19.20 11.85 6.07
C THR A 111 18.30 10.65 6.40
N TYR A 112 18.82 9.66 7.14
CA TYR A 112 18.02 8.53 7.59
C TYR A 112 16.89 8.96 8.53
N GLU A 113 17.17 9.77 9.55
CA GLU A 113 16.16 10.25 10.49
C GLU A 113 15.12 11.13 9.79
N LYS A 114 15.53 12.02 8.86
CA LYS A 114 14.60 12.78 8.01
C LYS A 114 13.73 11.88 7.14
N GLY A 115 14.31 10.85 6.53
CA GLY A 115 13.57 9.88 5.72
C GLY A 115 12.57 9.06 6.56
N LYS A 116 12.98 8.66 7.76
CA LYS A 116 12.10 7.96 8.72
C LYS A 116 10.94 8.87 9.15
N ASP A 117 11.23 10.10 9.55
CA ASP A 117 10.23 11.09 9.94
C ASP A 117 9.25 11.37 8.78
N ALA A 118 9.75 11.55 7.56
CA ALA A 118 8.91 11.73 6.37
C ALA A 118 7.98 10.54 6.11
N LEU A 119 8.44 9.32 6.36
CA LEU A 119 7.61 8.11 6.29
C LEU A 119 6.56 8.06 7.40
N GLN A 120 6.93 8.40 8.64
CA GLN A 120 6.04 8.41 9.80
C GLN A 120 4.96 9.50 9.71
N ASN A 121 5.28 10.63 9.09
CA ASN A 121 4.38 11.75 8.86
C ASN A 121 3.65 11.69 7.51
N TRP A 122 3.71 10.56 6.80
CA TRP A 122 3.00 10.34 5.52
C TRP A 122 3.36 11.34 4.41
N ARG A 123 4.55 11.96 4.44
CA ARG A 123 4.96 12.98 3.46
C ARG A 123 4.89 12.46 2.01
N HIS A 124 5.08 11.15 1.83
CA HIS A 124 4.94 10.47 0.54
C HIS A 124 3.54 10.38 -0.02
N PHE A 125 2.52 10.65 0.79
CA PHE A 125 1.16 10.83 0.34
C PHE A 125 0.69 12.29 0.39
N GLN A 126 1.44 13.25 0.92
CA GLN A 126 0.98 14.64 1.08
C GLN A 126 1.06 15.45 -0.24
N MET A 127 0.25 15.08 -1.22
CA MET A 127 0.13 15.79 -2.50
C MET A 127 -1.24 16.49 -2.59
N ASN A 128 -1.44 17.37 -3.57
CA ASN A 128 -2.75 18.05 -3.69
C ASN A 128 -3.88 17.08 -4.04
N TRP A 129 -3.53 15.99 -4.71
CA TRP A 129 -4.44 14.98 -5.25
C TRP A 129 -4.42 13.65 -4.46
N THR A 130 -3.55 13.48 -3.47
CA THR A 130 -3.58 12.32 -2.57
C THR A 130 -3.23 12.75 -1.15
N PHE A 131 -3.73 12.06 -0.13
CA PHE A 131 -3.29 12.25 1.25
C PHE A 131 -3.67 11.08 2.15
N VAL A 132 -2.95 10.98 3.25
CA VAL A 132 -3.35 10.23 4.45
C VAL A 132 -3.51 11.27 5.56
N GLU A 133 -4.44 11.03 6.49
CA GLU A 133 -4.62 11.88 7.66
C GLU A 133 -3.29 11.98 8.46
N PRO A 134 -2.67 13.17 8.60
CA PRO A 134 -1.32 13.31 9.15
C PRO A 134 -1.18 12.83 10.61
N THR A 135 -2.29 12.86 11.36
CA THR A 135 -2.33 12.39 12.76
C THR A 135 -2.37 10.86 12.88
N THR A 136 -2.48 10.12 11.76
CA THR A 136 -2.50 8.66 11.76
C THR A 136 -1.14 8.11 12.19
N PRO A 137 -1.04 7.36 13.30
CA PRO A 137 0.24 6.81 13.72
C PRO A 137 0.65 5.63 12.85
N VAL A 138 1.93 5.58 12.46
CA VAL A 138 2.53 4.40 11.80
C VAL A 138 2.81 3.32 12.85
N LYS A 139 1.78 2.55 13.23
CA LYS A 139 1.86 1.44 14.20
C LYS A 139 1.10 0.22 13.67
N THR A 140 1.60 -0.98 13.98
CA THR A 140 0.96 -2.25 13.58
C THR A 140 -0.50 -2.29 14.08
N GLY A 141 -1.42 -2.71 13.20
CA GLY A 141 -2.84 -2.80 13.52
C GLY A 141 -3.64 -1.53 13.23
N VAL A 142 -2.99 -0.37 13.10
CA VAL A 142 -3.66 0.89 12.78
C VAL A 142 -4.28 0.81 11.38
N ARG A 143 -5.57 1.15 11.30
CA ARG A 143 -6.31 1.29 10.06
C ARG A 143 -6.30 2.75 9.63
N PHE A 144 -6.19 2.98 8.33
CA PHE A 144 -6.12 4.31 7.74
C PHE A 144 -6.67 4.32 6.32
N CYS A 145 -6.98 5.50 5.81
CA CYS A 145 -7.45 5.68 4.45
C CYS A 145 -6.41 6.45 3.64
N VAL A 146 -6.04 5.92 2.48
CA VAL A 146 -5.40 6.72 1.43
C VAL A 146 -6.51 7.36 0.62
N CYS A 147 -6.58 8.68 0.64
CA CYS A 147 -7.55 9.46 -0.10
C CYS A 147 -6.94 9.97 -1.40
N VAL A 148 -7.50 9.64 -2.56
CA VAL A 148 -6.94 9.98 -3.88
C VAL A 148 -7.99 10.69 -4.75
N LYS A 149 -7.54 11.65 -5.54
CA LYS A 149 -8.30 12.41 -6.54
C LYS A 149 -7.63 12.25 -7.90
N GLU A 150 -8.18 11.40 -8.76
CA GLU A 150 -7.74 11.29 -10.16
C GLU A 150 -8.47 12.30 -11.05
N PHE A 151 -9.81 12.25 -11.09
CA PHE A 151 -10.60 13.09 -12.01
C PHE A 151 -11.97 13.52 -11.48
N PHE A 152 -12.31 13.19 -10.22
CA PHE A 152 -13.65 13.17 -9.58
C PHE A 152 -14.42 11.85 -9.78
N PRO A 153 -15.06 11.32 -8.73
CA PRO A 153 -15.01 11.71 -7.30
C PRO A 153 -13.70 11.33 -6.58
N TRP A 154 -13.51 11.81 -5.35
CA TRP A 154 -12.45 11.34 -4.46
C TRP A 154 -12.69 9.89 -4.06
N LEU A 155 -11.61 9.11 -4.05
CA LEU A 155 -11.57 7.72 -3.63
C LEU A 155 -10.98 7.62 -2.23
N MET A 156 -11.64 6.92 -1.32
CA MET A 156 -11.07 6.52 -0.04
C MET A 156 -10.72 5.04 -0.09
N MET A 157 -9.44 4.73 0.06
CA MET A 157 -8.92 3.38 0.02
C MET A 157 -8.51 2.96 1.44
N PRO A 158 -9.31 2.11 2.13
CA PRO A 158 -8.98 1.63 3.47
C PRO A 158 -7.85 0.60 3.45
N LEU A 159 -6.83 0.83 4.27
CA LEU A 159 -5.69 -0.04 4.50
C LEU A 159 -5.50 -0.26 6.00
N GLN A 160 -4.73 -1.30 6.35
CA GLN A 160 -4.26 -1.54 7.70
C GLN A 160 -2.76 -1.81 7.69
N ILE A 161 -2.04 -1.21 8.64
CA ILE A 161 -0.62 -1.47 8.84
C ILE A 161 -0.45 -2.91 9.35
N ALA A 162 0.15 -3.75 8.52
CA ALA A 162 0.35 -5.17 8.80
C ALA A 162 1.57 -5.41 9.68
N TYR A 163 2.62 -4.60 9.52
CA TYR A 163 3.82 -4.65 10.35
C TYR A 163 4.57 -3.31 10.32
N VAL A 164 5.35 -3.09 11.38
CA VAL A 164 6.41 -2.08 11.44
C VAL A 164 7.67 -2.81 11.89
N LYS A 165 8.77 -2.58 11.18
CA LYS A 165 10.10 -3.14 11.47
C LYS A 165 11.09 -1.99 11.57
N GLU A 166 11.69 -1.87 12.74
CA GLU A 166 12.81 -0.97 12.98
C GLU A 166 13.99 -1.79 13.47
N SER A 167 15.13 -1.68 12.78
CA SER A 167 16.38 -2.26 13.21
C SER A 167 17.35 -1.13 13.53
N LYS A 168 17.74 -1.02 14.79
CA LYS A 168 18.87 -0.20 15.22
C LYS A 168 20.08 -1.11 15.34
N SER A 169 21.20 -0.72 14.77
CA SER A 169 22.41 -1.54 14.83
C SER A 169 23.36 -1.04 15.90
N ILE A 170 23.98 -2.01 16.56
CA ILE A 170 25.26 -1.88 17.26
C ILE A 170 26.26 -2.58 16.33
N GLY A 171 27.25 -1.86 15.77
CA GLY A 171 28.27 -2.42 14.85
C GLY A 171 27.91 -2.36 13.35
N LYS A 172 28.29 -3.39 12.56
CA LYS A 172 28.29 -3.40 11.08
C LYS A 172 26.90 -3.48 10.40
N VAL A 173 25.81 -3.68 11.14
CA VAL A 173 24.45 -3.71 10.57
C VAL A 173 24.02 -2.25 10.27
N LYS A 174 23.26 -2.00 9.20
CA LYS A 174 22.78 -0.65 8.86
C LYS A 174 21.42 -0.40 9.51
N THR A 175 21.20 0.79 10.08
CA THR A 175 19.90 1.21 10.63
C THR A 175 18.82 1.09 9.56
N SER A 176 17.62 0.61 9.92
CA SER A 176 16.51 0.59 8.97
C SER A 176 15.18 0.78 9.65
N PHE A 177 14.30 1.48 8.96
CA PHE A 177 12.90 1.61 9.29
C PHE A 177 12.08 1.15 8.10
N SER A 178 11.05 0.35 8.34
CA SER A 178 10.08 -0.02 7.32
C SER A 178 8.74 -0.33 7.93
N PHE A 179 7.68 -0.03 7.20
CA PHE A 179 6.35 -0.51 7.53
C PHE A 179 5.69 -1.03 6.27
N GLY A 180 4.76 -1.97 6.45
CA GLY A 180 3.95 -2.46 5.37
C GLY A 180 2.47 -2.43 5.73
N SER A 181 1.65 -2.13 4.74
CA SER A 181 0.20 -2.12 4.84
C SER A 181 -0.44 -3.12 3.88
N GLY A 182 -1.59 -3.63 4.31
CA GLY A 182 -2.46 -4.48 3.52
C GLY A 182 -3.77 -3.76 3.23
N THR A 183 -4.38 -4.10 2.10
CA THR A 183 -5.67 -3.54 1.69
C THR A 183 -6.83 -4.21 2.40
N LEU A 184 -7.79 -3.40 2.88
CA LEU A 184 -9.00 -3.87 3.55
C LEU A 184 -10.15 -4.03 2.54
N GLN A 185 -11.22 -4.70 2.96
CA GLN A 185 -12.47 -4.73 2.21
C GLN A 185 -12.98 -3.29 1.97
N GLY A 186 -13.38 -3.01 0.74
CA GLY A 186 -13.82 -1.68 0.33
C GLY A 186 -12.72 -0.77 -0.24
N HIS A 187 -11.47 -1.25 -0.25
CA HIS A 187 -10.43 -0.70 -1.11
C HIS A 187 -10.86 -0.86 -2.57
N LEU A 188 -10.86 0.23 -3.34
CA LEU A 188 -11.11 0.11 -4.77
C LEU A 188 -9.93 -0.66 -5.38
N LEU A 189 -10.23 -1.87 -5.86
CA LEU A 189 -9.25 -2.76 -6.48
C LEU A 189 -9.48 -2.67 -7.99
N VAL A 190 -8.52 -2.09 -8.72
CA VAL A 190 -8.60 -1.82 -10.17
C VAL A 190 -9.09 -3.07 -10.91
N SER A 191 -10.36 -3.06 -11.24
CA SER A 191 -11.06 -4.03 -12.10
C SER A 191 -12.23 -3.36 -12.84
N ILE A 192 -12.39 -2.04 -12.71
CA ILE A 192 -13.50 -1.26 -13.29
C ILE A 192 -13.01 -0.19 -14.28
N LEU A 193 -11.71 0.09 -14.37
CA LEU A 193 -11.19 1.03 -15.36
C LEU A 193 -10.50 0.29 -16.51
N PRO A 194 -10.65 0.77 -17.77
CA PRO A 194 -9.99 0.19 -18.93
C PRO A 194 -8.48 0.10 -18.70
N LEU A 195 -7.85 -0.96 -19.24
CA LEU A 195 -6.46 -1.36 -19.05
C LEU A 195 -5.43 -0.19 -19.03
N SER A 196 -5.67 0.89 -19.79
CA SER A 196 -4.79 2.08 -19.81
C SER A 196 -4.73 2.88 -18.51
N ALA A 197 -5.72 2.76 -17.61
CA ALA A 197 -5.74 3.42 -16.31
C ALA A 197 -5.05 2.59 -15.21
N GLY A 198 -5.02 1.26 -15.36
CA GLY A 198 -4.32 0.37 -14.44
C GLY A 198 -2.81 0.63 -14.43
N ASP A 199 -2.25 0.85 -15.61
CA ASP A 199 -0.86 1.31 -15.76
C ASP A 199 -0.64 2.67 -15.12
N ARG A 200 -1.62 3.60 -15.23
CA ARG A 200 -1.53 4.92 -14.57
C ARG A 200 -1.59 4.84 -13.05
N CYS A 201 -2.37 3.96 -12.42
CA CYS A 201 -2.35 3.79 -10.96
C CYS A 201 -1.04 3.16 -10.45
N ILE A 202 -0.46 2.21 -11.19
CA ILE A 202 0.85 1.58 -10.89
C ILE A 202 1.97 2.61 -11.09
N GLN A 203 1.87 3.39 -12.16
CA GLN A 203 2.73 4.52 -12.43
C GLN A 203 2.50 5.59 -11.37
N MET A 204 1.30 5.80 -10.83
CA MET A 204 1.06 6.73 -9.72
C MET A 204 1.61 6.24 -8.40
N ALA A 205 1.53 4.96 -8.04
CA ALA A 205 2.19 4.46 -6.83
C ALA A 205 3.72 4.57 -6.95
N SER A 206 4.27 4.19 -8.11
CA SER A 206 5.70 4.31 -8.44
C SER A 206 6.16 5.78 -8.57
N SER A 207 5.31 6.65 -9.11
CA SER A 207 5.52 8.10 -9.22
C SER A 207 5.27 8.80 -7.89
N LEU A 208 4.43 8.29 -7.00
CA LEU A 208 4.25 8.78 -5.63
C LEU A 208 5.54 8.60 -4.85
N ILE A 209 6.16 7.43 -5.00
CA ILE A 209 7.47 7.14 -4.44
C ILE A 209 8.51 8.10 -5.03
N MET A 210 8.55 8.28 -6.36
CA MET A 210 9.54 9.15 -7.04
C MET A 210 9.33 10.66 -6.82
N ILE A 211 8.08 11.13 -6.75
CA ILE A 211 7.72 12.56 -6.55
C ILE A 211 7.86 12.93 -5.07
N SER A 212 7.49 12.03 -4.15
CA SER A 212 7.75 12.22 -2.72
C SER A 212 9.24 12.39 -2.45
N THR A 213 10.11 11.62 -3.10
CA THR A 213 11.56 11.67 -2.86
C THR A 213 12.24 12.90 -3.45
N ARG A 214 11.57 13.68 -4.31
CA ARG A 214 12.08 14.99 -4.77
C ARG A 214 11.73 16.15 -3.83
N ARG A 215 10.86 15.94 -2.83
CA ARG A 215 10.42 16.95 -1.85
C ARG A 215 10.82 16.61 -0.40
N ILE A 216 11.60 15.56 -0.21
CA ILE A 216 12.32 15.23 1.04
C ILE A 216 13.74 15.77 0.89
#